data_AF-A0A536BRH0-F1
#
_entry.id   AF-A0A536BRH0-F1
#
_cell.length_a   1.000
_cell.length_b   1.000
_cell.length_c   1.000
_cell.angle_alpha   90.00
_cell.angle_beta   90.00
_cell.angle_gamma   90.00
#
_symmetry.space_group_name_H-M   'P 1'
#
loop_
_entity.id
_entity.type
_entity.pdbx_description
1 polymer ?
#
loop_
_entity_poly.entity_id
_entity_poly.type
_entity_poly.pdbx_seq_one_letter_code
_entity_poly.pdbx_strand_id
1 'polypeptide(L)'
;MIELLLQAERELNVGMVDSAERLFAQVLAADPRNGIAQIGLARVALERGDERKAYDLAAEALALDPQNAAAQRMVARFAEVFAARGEAVPPAPGETVPAPGPAALQREKTTSAPRSPPGFLARLLGRR
;
A
#
# COMPACT_ATOMS: atom_id res chain seq x y z
N MET A 1 -21.32 7.25 13.37
CA MET A 1 -20.22 6.94 12.42
C MET A 1 -20.25 5.48 11.97
N ILE A 2 -20.21 4.50 12.89
CA ILE A 2 -20.17 3.06 12.56
C ILE A 2 -21.42 2.59 11.78
N GLU A 3 -22.61 3.13 12.10
CA GLU A 3 -23.85 2.76 11.39
C GLU A 3 -23.84 3.11 9.91
N LEU A 4 -23.25 4.26 9.54
CA LEU A 4 -23.14 4.68 8.13
C LEU A 4 -22.20 3.75 7.35
N LEU A 5 -21.09 3.32 7.97
CA LEU A 5 -20.16 2.35 7.35
C LEU A 5 -20.84 1.00 7.10
N LEU A 6 -21.56 0.48 8.10
CA LEU A 6 -22.28 -0.79 7.98
C LEU A 6 -23.41 -0.72 6.95
N GLN A 7 -24.11 0.42 6.87
CA GLN A 7 -25.12 0.63 5.85
C GLN A 7 -24.50 0.74 4.46
N ALA A 8 -23.43 1.52 4.30
CA ALA A 8 -22.72 1.66 3.03
C ALA A 8 -22.23 0.31 2.50
N GLU A 9 -21.68 -0.53 3.38
CA GLU A 9 -21.21 -1.86 3.01
C GLU A 9 -22.37 -2.77 2.56
N ARG A 10 -23.51 -2.73 3.26
CA ARG A 10 -24.71 -3.46 2.84
C ARG A 10 -25.20 -3.00 1.48
N GLU A 11 -25.30 -1.70 1.27
CA GLU A 11 -25.75 -1.11 0.01
C GLU A 11 -24.82 -1.49 -1.15
N LEU A 12 -23.51 -1.45 -0.92
CA LEU A 12 -22.54 -1.90 -1.90
C LEU A 12 -22.70 -3.39 -2.24
N ASN A 13 -22.93 -4.24 -1.24
CA ASN A 13 -23.12 -5.68 -1.45
C ASN A 13 -24.41 -6.03 -2.21
N VAL A 14 -25.43 -5.17 -2.17
CA VAL A 14 -26.67 -5.34 -2.96
C VAL A 14 -26.65 -4.60 -4.30
N GLY A 15 -25.49 -4.05 -4.69
CA GLY A 15 -25.29 -3.35 -5.97
C GLY A 15 -25.78 -1.90 -5.99
N MET A 16 -26.16 -1.33 -4.85
CA MET A 16 -26.56 0.08 -4.73
C MET A 16 -25.33 0.98 -4.60
N VAL A 17 -24.49 0.96 -5.64
CA VAL A 17 -23.16 1.61 -5.68
C VAL A 17 -23.25 3.12 -5.42
N ASP A 18 -24.25 3.81 -5.97
CA ASP A 18 -24.43 5.25 -5.81
C ASP A 18 -24.78 5.65 -4.37
N SER A 19 -25.63 4.85 -3.71
CA SER A 19 -26.03 5.11 -2.33
C SER A 19 -24.87 4.80 -1.37
N ALA A 20 -24.15 3.69 -1.61
CA ALA A 20 -22.94 3.36 -0.86
C ALA A 20 -21.87 4.46 -0.97
N GLU A 21 -21.64 5.01 -2.16
CA GLU A 21 -20.72 6.14 -2.37
C GLU A 21 -21.08 7.33 -1.48
N ARG A 22 -22.36 7.72 -1.44
CA ARG A 22 -22.83 8.84 -0.62
C ARG A 22 -22.64 8.60 0.87
N LEU A 23 -22.84 7.37 1.33
CA LEU A 23 -22.68 7.02 2.74
C LEU A 23 -21.20 7.01 3.14
N PHE A 24 -20.31 6.44 2.31
CA PHE A 24 -18.88 6.50 2.56
C PHE A 24 -18.34 7.94 2.50
N ALA A 25 -18.82 8.76 1.56
CA ALA A 25 -18.46 10.18 1.47
C ALA A 25 -18.89 10.96 2.72
N GLN A 26 -20.07 10.66 3.29
CA GLN A 26 -20.50 11.27 4.56
C GLN A 26 -19.59 10.87 5.73
N VAL A 27 -19.12 9.62 5.77
CA VAL A 27 -18.16 9.18 6.79
C VAL A 27 -16.84 9.93 6.63
N LEU A 28 -16.33 10.08 5.40
CA LEU A 28 -15.09 10.85 5.16
C LEU A 28 -15.23 12.35 5.41
N ALA A 29 -16.43 12.91 5.22
CA ALA A 29 -16.68 14.31 5.57
C ALA A 29 -16.58 14.55 7.09
N ALA A 30 -16.97 13.55 7.89
CA ALA A 30 -16.87 13.60 9.34
C ALA A 30 -15.48 13.19 9.87
N ASP A 31 -14.84 12.22 9.22
CA ASP A 31 -13.48 11.74 9.51
C ASP A 31 -12.71 11.46 8.22
N PRO A 32 -11.96 12.44 7.71
CA PRO A 32 -11.17 12.30 6.48
C PRO A 32 -10.09 11.23 6.55
N ARG A 33 -9.72 10.76 7.76
CA ARG A 33 -8.70 9.74 7.97
C ARG A 33 -9.28 8.35 8.17
N ASN A 34 -10.56 8.17 7.92
CA ASN A 34 -11.21 6.89 8.08
C ASN A 34 -10.83 5.92 6.95
N GLY A 35 -9.81 5.08 7.22
CA GLY A 35 -9.34 4.09 6.24
C GLY A 35 -10.41 3.10 5.79
N ILE A 36 -11.42 2.80 6.61
CA ILE A 36 -12.53 1.92 6.22
C ILE A 36 -13.40 2.59 5.15
N ALA A 37 -13.71 3.89 5.31
CA ALA A 37 -14.49 4.63 4.33
C ALA A 37 -13.72 4.87 3.03
N GLN A 38 -12.40 5.13 3.10
CA GLN A 38 -11.55 5.22 1.89
C GLN A 38 -11.53 3.90 1.12
N ILE A 39 -11.40 2.76 1.82
CA ILE A 39 -11.50 1.43 1.21
C ILE A 39 -12.89 1.16 0.64
N GLY A 40 -13.95 1.62 1.32
CA GLY A 40 -15.31 1.58 0.82
C GLY A 40 -15.47 2.31 -0.52
N LEU A 41 -14.94 3.54 -0.63
CA LEU A 41 -14.93 4.29 -1.89
C LEU A 41 -14.03 3.65 -2.96
N ALA A 42 -12.91 3.03 -2.57
CA ALA A 42 -12.08 2.29 -3.51
C ALA A 42 -12.84 1.13 -4.15
N ARG A 43 -13.67 0.41 -3.36
CA ARG A 43 -14.56 -0.63 -3.89
C ARG A 43 -15.67 -0.05 -4.77
N VAL A 44 -16.26 1.08 -4.40
CA VAL A 44 -17.22 1.79 -5.26
C VAL A 44 -16.60 2.14 -6.62
N ALA A 45 -15.37 2.64 -6.63
CA ALA A 45 -14.64 2.96 -7.86
C ALA A 45 -14.38 1.71 -8.71
N LEU A 46 -14.07 0.57 -8.09
CA LEU A 46 -13.97 -0.73 -8.77
C LEU A 46 -15.28 -1.14 -9.46
N GLU A 47 -16.41 -1.06 -8.76
CA GLU A 47 -17.71 -1.41 -9.33
C GLU A 47 -18.08 -0.53 -10.52
N ARG A 48 -17.54 0.69 -10.57
CA ARG A 48 -17.70 1.63 -11.70
C ARG A 48 -16.66 1.44 -12.81
N GLY A 49 -15.69 0.55 -12.64
CA GLY A 49 -14.61 0.32 -13.60
C GLY A 49 -13.50 1.37 -13.55
N ASP A 50 -13.47 2.24 -12.54
CA ASP A 50 -12.41 3.22 -12.33
C ASP A 50 -11.30 2.64 -11.46
N GLU A 51 -10.52 1.74 -12.06
CA GLU A 51 -9.43 1.02 -11.39
C GLU A 51 -8.31 1.96 -10.91
N ARG A 52 -8.11 3.11 -11.58
CA ARG A 52 -7.13 4.12 -11.18
C ARG A 52 -7.53 4.79 -9.88
N LYS A 53 -8.75 5.33 -9.84
CA LYS A 53 -9.28 5.94 -8.62
C LYS A 53 -9.38 4.95 -7.47
N ALA A 54 -9.71 3.69 -7.76
CA ALA A 54 -9.74 2.65 -6.75
C ALA A 54 -8.35 2.35 -6.16
N TYR A 55 -7.31 2.32 -6.97
CA TYR A 55 -5.93 2.20 -6.51
C TYR A 55 -5.54 3.38 -5.62
N ASP A 56 -5.80 4.61 -6.07
CA ASP A 56 -5.43 5.83 -5.36
C ASP A 56 -6.05 5.85 -3.95
N LEU A 57 -7.34 5.58 -3.84
CA LEU A 57 -8.05 5.53 -2.56
C LEU A 57 -7.54 4.41 -1.63
N ALA A 58 -7.17 3.26 -2.18
CA ALA A 58 -6.60 2.16 -1.40
C ALA A 58 -5.17 2.46 -0.93
N ALA A 59 -4.37 3.14 -1.77
CA ALA A 59 -3.03 3.58 -1.44
C ALA A 59 -3.03 4.67 -0.36
N GLU A 60 -3.97 5.62 -0.42
CA GLU A 60 -4.18 6.61 0.65
C GLU A 60 -4.54 5.93 1.97
N ALA A 61 -5.47 4.97 1.96
CA ALA A 61 -5.85 4.23 3.14
C ALA A 61 -4.67 3.45 3.75
N LEU A 62 -3.79 2.90 2.90
CA LEU A 62 -2.57 2.22 3.34
C LEU A 62 -1.52 3.19 3.90
N ALA A 63 -1.42 4.40 3.34
CA ALA A 63 -0.52 5.43 3.84
C ALA A 63 -0.96 5.95 5.23
N LEU A 64 -2.28 6.02 5.48
CA LEU A 64 -2.82 6.40 6.78
C LEU A 64 -2.65 5.30 7.83
N ASP A 65 -2.93 4.04 7.47
CA ASP A 65 -2.74 2.89 8.33
C ASP A 65 -2.01 1.76 7.57
N PRO A 66 -0.68 1.69 7.74
CA PRO A 66 0.12 0.63 7.14
C PRO A 66 -0.25 -0.78 7.63
N GLN A 67 -0.97 -0.93 8.75
CA GLN A 67 -1.43 -2.23 9.25
C GLN A 67 -2.81 -2.64 8.74
N ASN A 68 -3.47 -1.79 7.95
CA ASN A 68 -4.76 -2.09 7.38
C ASN A 68 -4.65 -3.21 6.33
N ALA A 69 -4.99 -4.42 6.75
CA ALA A 69 -4.92 -5.61 5.91
C ALA A 69 -5.81 -5.51 4.65
N ALA A 70 -6.92 -4.77 4.70
CA ALA A 70 -7.77 -4.58 3.53
C ALA A 70 -7.09 -3.68 2.49
N ALA A 71 -6.49 -2.58 2.94
CA ALA A 71 -5.73 -1.66 2.10
C ALA A 71 -4.51 -2.35 1.45
N GLN A 72 -3.73 -3.09 2.25
CA GLN A 72 -2.59 -3.87 1.74
C GLN A 72 -3.00 -4.83 0.62
N ARG A 73 -4.09 -5.58 0.83
CA ARG A 73 -4.59 -6.55 -0.16
C ARG A 73 -5.07 -5.87 -1.44
N MET A 74 -5.78 -4.76 -1.32
CA MET A 74 -6.27 -4.01 -2.50
C MET A 74 -5.11 -3.44 -3.31
N VAL A 75 -4.15 -2.77 -2.67
CA VAL A 75 -2.98 -2.20 -3.35
C VAL A 75 -2.17 -3.29 -4.05
N ALA A 76 -1.91 -4.42 -3.37
CA ALA A 76 -1.21 -5.55 -3.98
C ALA A 76 -1.96 -6.09 -5.21
N ARG A 77 -3.28 -6.24 -5.10
CA ARG A 77 -4.12 -6.72 -6.20
C ARG A 77 -4.06 -5.80 -7.42
N PHE A 78 -4.13 -4.50 -7.22
CA PHE A 78 -4.04 -3.53 -8.31
C PHE A 78 -2.66 -3.51 -8.95
N ALA A 79 -1.59 -3.60 -8.14
CA ALA A 79 -0.23 -3.68 -8.66
C ALA A 79 -0.06 -4.89 -9.58
N GLU A 80 -0.62 -6.05 -9.22
CA GLU A 80 -0.66 -7.24 -10.09
C GLU A 80 -1.43 -6.98 -11.39
N VAL A 81 -2.61 -6.35 -11.31
CA VAL A 81 -3.46 -6.07 -12.47
C VAL A 81 -2.77 -5.11 -13.45
N PHE A 82 -2.17 -4.03 -12.96
CA PHE A 82 -1.43 -3.08 -13.82
C PHE A 82 -0.19 -3.73 -14.42
N ALA A 83 0.58 -4.48 -13.62
CA ALA A 83 1.75 -5.20 -14.12
C ALA A 83 1.38 -6.22 -15.21
N ALA A 84 0.27 -6.96 -15.05
CA ALA A 84 -0.20 -7.92 -16.04
C ALA A 84 -0.60 -7.25 -17.37
N ARG A 85 -1.04 -6.00 -17.32
CA ARG A 85 -1.39 -5.19 -18.51
C ARG A 85 -0.19 -4.44 -19.10
N GLY A 86 0.98 -4.49 -18.46
CA GLY A 86 2.13 -3.68 -18.81
C GLY A 86 1.92 -2.18 -18.55
N GLU A 87 0.93 -1.83 -17.72
CA GLU A 87 0.65 -0.46 -17.31
C GLU A 87 1.55 -0.08 -16.12
N ALA A 88 2.03 1.15 -16.11
CA ALA A 88 2.73 1.68 -14.95
C ALA A 88 1.74 1.77 -13.78
N VAL A 89 2.11 1.17 -12.64
CA VAL A 89 1.38 1.36 -11.39
C VAL A 89 1.34 2.87 -11.11
N PRO A 90 0.16 3.47 -10.88
CA PRO A 90 0.07 4.88 -10.56
C PRO A 90 0.95 5.15 -9.33
N PRO A 91 1.73 6.24 -9.29
CA PRO A 91 2.42 6.62 -8.06
C PRO A 91 1.37 6.84 -6.97
N ALA A 92 1.59 6.28 -5.78
CA ALA A 92 0.63 6.39 -4.68
C ALA A 92 0.36 7.87 -4.36
N PRO A 93 -0.90 8.30 -4.11
CA PRO A 93 -1.18 9.67 -3.72
C PRO A 93 -0.51 9.98 -2.38
N GLY A 94 0.53 10.82 -2.41
CA GLY A 94 1.43 11.05 -1.28
C GLY A 94 2.91 10.95 -1.66
N GLU A 95 3.24 10.28 -2.77
CA GLU A 95 4.46 10.56 -3.52
C GLU A 95 4.27 11.86 -4.33
N THR A 96 4.21 13.00 -3.63
CA THR A 96 5.03 14.10 -4.14
C THR A 96 6.42 13.51 -4.25
N VAL A 97 6.91 13.27 -5.46
CA VAL A 97 8.31 12.89 -5.71
C VAL A 97 9.17 13.77 -4.78
N PRO A 98 9.74 13.27 -3.65
CA PRO A 98 10.93 13.94 -3.19
C PRO A 98 11.91 13.65 -4.30
N ALA A 99 12.43 14.70 -4.96
CA ALA A 99 13.59 14.59 -5.81
C ALA A 99 14.56 13.56 -5.20
N PRO A 100 15.16 12.64 -5.98
CA PRO A 100 15.86 11.50 -5.42
C PRO A 100 16.93 11.97 -4.42
N GLY A 101 16.59 11.89 -3.13
CA GLY A 101 17.48 12.15 -2.02
C GLY A 101 18.18 10.83 -1.70
N PRO A 102 19.52 10.80 -1.64
CA PRO A 102 20.21 9.54 -1.47
C PRO A 102 20.02 9.04 -0.04
N ALA A 103 19.68 7.75 0.06
CA ALA A 103 19.75 6.89 1.25
C ALA A 103 18.42 6.54 1.92
N ALA A 104 17.96 5.31 1.65
CA ALA A 104 17.61 4.38 2.72
C ALA A 104 17.66 2.95 2.17
N LEU A 105 18.87 2.43 2.11
CA LEU A 105 19.16 1.00 1.99
C LEU A 105 18.46 0.25 3.12
N GLN A 106 17.33 -0.39 2.86
CA GLN A 106 16.91 -1.56 3.63
C GLN A 106 17.24 -2.80 2.82
N ARG A 107 18.55 -3.09 2.80
CA ARG A 107 19.08 -4.33 2.29
C ARG A 107 19.30 -5.29 3.45
N GLU A 108 18.69 -6.45 3.27
CA GLU A 108 19.27 -7.75 3.62
C GLU A 108 19.01 -8.24 5.06
N LYS A 109 17.89 -8.95 5.17
CA LYS A 109 17.70 -10.06 6.09
C LYS A 109 18.92 -10.99 5.98
N THR A 110 19.81 -10.93 6.95
CA THR A 110 20.96 -11.82 7.08
C THR A 110 20.49 -13.24 7.39
N THR A 111 20.41 -14.07 6.36
CA THR A 111 20.39 -15.53 6.48
C THR A 111 21.65 -16.10 5.85
N SER A 112 22.20 -17.09 6.54
CA SER A 112 23.20 -18.08 6.10
C SER A 112 24.68 -17.77 6.36
N ALA A 113 25.21 -18.42 7.40
CA ALA A 113 26.54 -19.01 7.41
C ALA A 113 26.60 -20.24 6.46
N PRO A 114 27.69 -21.04 6.34
CA PRO A 114 29.09 -20.84 6.71
C PRO A 114 30.10 -21.23 5.58
N ARG A 115 31.36 -20.76 5.64
CA ARG A 115 32.53 -21.53 5.14
C ARG A 115 33.86 -20.93 5.61
N SER A 116 34.62 -21.73 6.37
CA SER A 116 36.02 -21.46 6.78
C SER A 116 37.03 -22.02 5.75
N PRO A 117 38.36 -22.02 6.01
CA PRO A 117 39.41 -21.18 5.41
C PRO A 117 40.39 -21.97 4.49
N PRO A 118 41.45 -21.36 3.91
CA PRO A 118 42.80 -21.40 4.52
C PRO A 118 43.57 -20.07 4.32
N GLY A 119 44.47 -19.60 5.17
CA GLY A 119 45.75 -20.20 5.54
C GLY A 119 46.88 -19.61 4.69
N PHE A 120 47.55 -18.55 5.15
CA PHE A 120 48.94 -18.26 4.78
C PHE A 120 49.66 -17.53 5.91
N LEU A 121 50.62 -18.27 6.48
CA LEU A 121 51.65 -17.84 7.41
C LEU A 121 52.59 -16.80 6.76
N ALA A 122 53.09 -15.86 7.58
CA ALA A 122 54.37 -15.14 7.49
C ALA A 122 54.17 -13.65 7.87
N ARG A 123 54.98 -12.99 8.70
CA ARG A 123 56.20 -13.36 9.40
C ARG A 123 56.51 -12.20 10.34
N LEU A 124 56.93 -12.56 11.54
CA LEU A 124 57.48 -11.72 12.59
C LEU A 124 58.75 -10.96 12.10
N LEU A 125 59.03 -9.83 12.77
CA LEU A 125 60.32 -9.13 12.96
C LEU A 125 60.67 -7.95 12.03
N GLY A 126 60.73 -6.75 12.64
CA GLY A 126 61.88 -5.85 12.43
C GLY A 126 61.64 -4.35 12.60
N ARG A 127 62.41 -3.75 13.54
CA ARG A 127 62.83 -2.34 13.69
C ARG A 127 61.86 -1.37 14.40
N ARG A 128 62.13 -1.08 15.68
CA ARG A 128 63.29 -0.29 16.13
C ARG A 128 63.81 -0.84 17.44
#